data_AF-A0A9W9A2G3-F1
#
_entry.id   AF-A0A9W9A2G3-F1
#
_cell.length_a   1.000
_cell.length_b   1.000
_cell.length_c   1.000
_cell.angle_alpha   90.00
_cell.angle_beta   90.00
_cell.angle_gamma   90.00
#
_symmetry.space_group_name_H-M   'P 1'
#
loop_
_entity.id
_entity.type
_entity.pdbx_description
1 polymer ?
#
loop_
_entity_poly.entity_id
_entity_poly.type
_entity_poly.pdbx_seq_one_letter_code
_entity_poly.pdbx_strand_id
1 'polypeptide(L)'
;MELNEEAQNLEIQALKSIYPDCFFDNVSPKAWKGAAKLPEFNIRVKKDEDSDIFILLNVKYPKAYPTKAIPILSVTQSKGLTSAQVNRILGAIHAEAQRLLGSEAIFSVIEVKEPSGLSLALEKEKRALEEERVLRELAEIRAREEEEKESQLQEQLLQQLQRDALRKEEMHREERECQKARRRALSDATEKPMVETAVETFDSEIEAYDMRFDTVRLYHGRKECLGMTYDAEPVCDEADASVTLELHVVTLESSYYRTQQGWSTLCYTSFA
;
A
#
# COMPACT_ATOMS: atom_id res chain seq x y z
N MET A 1 42.28 -27.43 49.58
CA MET A 1 42.24 -26.28 48.65
C MET A 1 43.44 -26.35 47.73
N GLU A 2 44.63 -26.63 48.26
CA GLU A 2 45.88 -26.88 47.49
C GLU A 2 45.76 -27.92 46.37
N LEU A 3 45.11 -29.07 46.63
CA LEU A 3 44.86 -30.11 45.61
C LEU A 3 44.18 -29.61 44.31
N ASN A 4 43.28 -28.64 44.43
CA ASN A 4 42.61 -28.07 43.25
C ASN A 4 43.50 -27.11 42.49
N GLU A 5 44.32 -26.32 43.20
CA GLU A 5 45.26 -25.38 42.58
C GLU A 5 46.38 -26.14 41.84
N GLU A 6 46.88 -27.23 42.42
CA GLU A 6 47.83 -28.12 41.74
C GLU A 6 47.23 -28.75 40.47
N ALA A 7 46.03 -29.32 40.55
CA ALA A 7 45.33 -29.88 39.39
C ALA A 7 45.09 -28.83 38.29
N GLN A 8 44.67 -27.62 38.67
CA GLN A 8 44.50 -26.50 37.74
C GLN A 8 45.81 -26.14 37.02
N ASN A 9 46.91 -26.06 37.76
CA ASN A 9 48.21 -25.71 37.20
C ASN A 9 48.75 -26.82 36.28
N LEU A 10 48.55 -28.08 36.64
CA LEU A 10 48.92 -29.23 35.81
C LEU A 10 48.15 -29.23 34.49
N GLU A 11 46.83 -29.01 34.52
CA GLU A 11 46.02 -28.93 33.30
C GLU A 11 46.45 -27.74 32.42
N ILE A 12 46.68 -26.56 33.02
CA ILE A 12 47.17 -25.39 32.27
C ILE A 12 48.52 -25.68 31.61
N GLN A 13 49.45 -26.30 32.34
CA GLN A 13 50.76 -26.65 31.81
C GLN A 13 50.65 -27.66 30.66
N ALA A 14 49.80 -28.68 30.81
CA ALA A 14 49.52 -29.65 29.75
C ALA A 14 48.94 -28.96 28.50
N LEU A 15 47.97 -28.07 28.66
CA LEU A 15 47.36 -27.33 27.55
C LEU A 15 48.37 -26.43 26.83
N LYS A 16 49.27 -25.76 27.57
CA LYS A 16 50.36 -24.97 26.97
C LYS A 16 51.32 -25.83 26.14
N SER A 17 51.58 -27.06 26.59
CA SER A 17 52.46 -27.99 25.86
C SER A 17 51.78 -28.61 24.64
N ILE A 18 50.47 -28.91 24.71
CA ILE A 18 49.72 -29.52 23.62
C ILE A 18 49.36 -28.49 22.54
N TYR A 19 49.00 -27.26 22.95
CA TYR A 19 48.47 -26.22 22.06
C TYR A 19 49.28 -24.92 22.12
N PRO A 20 50.60 -24.93 21.82
CA PRO A 20 51.46 -23.76 22.00
C PRO A 20 51.02 -22.55 21.16
N ASP A 21 50.56 -22.78 19.93
CA ASP A 21 50.15 -21.72 18.99
C ASP A 21 48.70 -21.26 19.17
N CYS A 22 47.93 -21.97 19.99
CA CYS A 22 46.51 -21.71 20.20
C CYS A 22 46.20 -21.23 21.62
N PHE A 23 47.17 -21.28 22.54
CA PHE A 23 47.01 -20.84 23.93
C PHE A 23 47.48 -19.40 24.12
N PHE A 24 46.64 -18.57 24.73
CA PHE A 24 46.90 -17.16 25.00
C PHE A 24 46.67 -16.85 26.48
N ASP A 25 47.75 -16.56 27.21
CA ASP A 25 47.65 -16.11 28.60
C ASP A 25 46.88 -14.79 28.69
N ASN A 26 45.84 -14.72 29.53
CA ASN A 26 45.09 -13.48 29.72
C ASN A 26 45.79 -12.59 30.77
N VAL A 27 46.81 -11.85 30.31
CA VAL A 27 47.51 -10.85 31.13
C VAL A 27 46.66 -9.58 31.23
N SER A 28 45.63 -9.61 32.06
CA SER A 28 44.83 -8.41 32.35
C SER A 28 45.76 -7.27 32.82
N PRO A 29 45.73 -6.09 32.18
CA PRO A 29 46.53 -4.96 32.60
C PRO A 29 45.99 -4.41 33.93
N LYS A 30 46.85 -4.42 34.97
CA LYS A 30 46.67 -3.76 36.28
C LYS A 30 45.63 -4.39 37.23
N ALA A 31 46.05 -5.38 38.02
CA ALA A 31 45.35 -5.73 39.25
C ALA A 31 45.85 -4.84 40.41
N TRP A 32 44.95 -4.03 40.96
CA TRP A 32 45.16 -3.31 42.22
C TRP A 32 45.27 -4.33 43.37
N LYS A 33 46.18 -4.07 44.31
CA LYS A 33 46.60 -4.95 45.42
C LYS A 33 45.44 -5.65 46.16
N GLY A 34 45.47 -6.99 46.24
CA GLY A 34 44.88 -7.74 47.36
C GLY A 34 43.91 -8.88 47.06
N ALA A 35 43.31 -8.97 45.87
CA ALA A 35 42.40 -10.06 45.54
C ALA A 35 43.14 -11.21 44.83
N ALA A 36 43.04 -12.43 45.37
CA ALA A 36 43.57 -13.64 44.71
C ALA A 36 42.87 -13.83 43.36
N LYS A 37 43.62 -13.64 42.25
CA LYS A 37 43.11 -13.75 40.89
C LYS A 37 42.88 -15.23 40.56
N LEU A 38 41.71 -15.54 40.00
CA LEU A 38 41.41 -16.87 39.47
C LEU A 38 42.23 -17.11 38.18
N PRO A 39 42.74 -18.32 37.93
CA PRO A 39 43.41 -18.64 36.67
C PRO A 39 42.47 -18.40 35.48
N GLU A 40 42.97 -17.69 34.47
CA GLU A 40 42.20 -17.31 33.28
C GLU A 40 43.11 -17.24 32.05
N PHE A 41 42.67 -17.85 30.96
CA PHE A 41 43.37 -17.88 29.68
C PHE A 41 42.37 -17.97 28.53
N ASN A 42 42.86 -17.74 27.31
CA ASN A 42 42.09 -17.96 26.10
C ASN A 42 42.72 -19.08 25.28
N ILE A 43 41.91 -19.94 24.68
CA ILE A 43 42.36 -20.97 23.76
C ILE A 43 41.59 -20.88 22.45
N ARG A 44 42.31 -20.91 21.32
CA ARG A 44 41.72 -20.91 19.99
C ARG A 44 41.35 -22.35 19.61
N VAL A 45 40.07 -22.61 19.40
CA VAL A 45 39.54 -23.89 18.94
C VAL A 45 39.16 -23.74 17.47
N LYS A 46 39.85 -24.50 16.60
CA LYS A 46 39.58 -24.55 15.16
C LYS A 46 38.72 -25.76 14.82
N LYS A 47 37.92 -25.67 13.76
CA LYS A 47 37.14 -26.81 13.26
C LYS A 47 38.04 -27.87 12.61
N ASP A 48 38.92 -27.42 11.73
CA ASP A 48 39.94 -28.21 11.04
C ASP A 48 41.23 -27.38 11.00
N GLU A 49 42.41 -28.01 10.90
CA GLU A 49 43.69 -27.29 10.89
C GLU A 49 43.79 -26.31 9.72
N ASP A 50 43.26 -26.69 8.56
CA ASP A 50 43.25 -25.92 7.31
C ASP A 50 42.07 -24.94 7.20
N SER A 51 41.10 -25.03 8.12
CA SER A 51 39.92 -24.16 8.10
C SER A 51 40.20 -22.82 8.76
N ASP A 52 39.73 -21.76 8.11
CA ASP A 52 39.79 -20.39 8.63
C ASP A 52 38.70 -20.08 9.68
N ILE A 53 37.93 -21.11 10.06
CA ILE A 53 36.80 -21.07 10.99
C ILE A 53 37.28 -21.44 12.39
N PHE A 54 37.13 -20.53 13.36
CA PHE A 54 37.57 -20.76 14.74
C PHE A 54 36.72 -20.02 15.77
N ILE A 55 36.78 -20.49 17.01
CA ILE A 55 36.31 -19.77 18.21
C ILE A 55 37.49 -19.51 19.15
N LEU A 56 37.48 -18.34 19.80
CA LEU A 56 38.40 -18.02 20.89
C LEU A 56 37.65 -18.24 22.20
N LEU A 57 37.93 -19.36 22.85
CA LEU A 57 37.32 -19.78 24.10
C LEU A 57 38.08 -19.18 25.28
N ASN A 58 37.43 -18.32 26.03
CA ASN A 58 37.91 -17.85 27.33
C ASN A 58 37.55 -18.88 28.39
N VAL A 59 38.57 -19.29 29.15
CA VAL A 59 38.47 -20.28 30.20
C VAL A 59 38.89 -19.63 31.51
N LYS A 60 38.03 -19.73 32.52
CA LYS A 60 38.30 -19.23 33.86
C LYS A 60 38.04 -20.31 34.90
N TYR A 61 39.01 -20.58 35.75
CA TYR A 61 38.92 -21.63 36.76
C TYR A 61 38.38 -21.08 38.09
N PRO A 62 37.20 -21.51 38.54
CA PRO A 62 36.77 -21.25 39.91
C PRO A 62 37.66 -22.00 40.91
N LYS A 63 37.79 -21.51 42.15
CA LYS A 63 38.55 -22.20 43.22
C LYS A 63 38.09 -23.63 43.51
N ALA A 64 36.83 -23.92 43.19
CA ALA A 64 36.20 -25.22 43.38
C ALA A 64 36.45 -26.21 42.22
N TYR A 65 37.02 -25.79 41.10
CA TYR A 65 37.34 -26.68 39.98
C TYR A 65 38.62 -27.50 40.28
N PRO A 66 38.71 -28.78 39.86
CA PRO A 66 37.70 -29.55 39.14
C PRO A 66 36.66 -30.26 40.03
N THR A 67 36.87 -30.32 41.34
CA THR A 67 36.11 -31.22 42.23
C THR A 67 34.64 -30.85 42.46
N LYS A 68 34.31 -29.56 42.56
CA LYS A 68 32.97 -29.08 42.97
C LYS A 68 32.34 -28.08 42.01
N ALA A 69 33.07 -27.65 40.99
CA ALA A 69 32.58 -26.71 39.99
C ALA A 69 33.19 -27.04 38.63
N ILE A 70 32.44 -26.74 37.57
CA ILE A 70 32.94 -26.75 36.19
C ILE A 70 33.72 -25.46 35.89
N PRO A 71 34.58 -25.44 34.86
CA PRO A 71 35.23 -24.20 34.43
C PRO A 71 34.19 -23.24 33.88
N ILE A 72 34.43 -21.94 34.04
CA ILE A 72 33.62 -20.89 33.44
C ILE A 72 34.12 -20.69 32.02
N LEU A 73 33.24 -20.96 31.06
CA LEU A 73 33.55 -20.97 29.62
C LEU A 73 32.75 -19.88 28.93
N SER A 74 33.41 -19.10 28.07
CA SER A 74 32.76 -18.09 27.25
C SER A 74 33.48 -17.90 25.93
N VAL A 75 32.77 -17.47 24.89
CA VAL A 75 33.38 -17.21 23.57
C VAL A 75 33.64 -15.72 23.44
N THR A 76 34.91 -15.33 23.37
CA THR A 76 35.32 -13.93 23.23
C THR A 76 35.21 -13.46 21.78
N GLN A 77 35.60 -14.32 20.84
CA GLN A 77 35.60 -14.03 19.40
C GLN A 77 35.31 -15.30 18.60
N SER A 78 34.70 -15.14 17.43
CA SER A 78 34.45 -16.23 16.47
C SER A 78 34.65 -15.73 15.05
N LYS A 79 35.29 -16.55 14.20
CA LYS A 79 35.42 -16.29 12.76
C LYS A 79 34.70 -17.39 11.98
N GLY A 80 33.84 -17.00 11.04
CA GLY A 80 33.14 -17.94 10.15
C GLY A 80 31.95 -18.68 10.77
N LEU A 81 31.44 -18.24 11.93
CA LEU A 81 30.28 -18.82 12.60
C LEU A 81 29.22 -17.76 12.89
N THR A 82 27.94 -18.12 12.78
CA THR A 82 26.82 -17.28 13.22
C THR A 82 26.66 -17.35 14.74
N SER A 83 26.02 -16.34 15.33
CA SER A 83 25.74 -16.30 16.78
C SER A 83 24.94 -17.52 17.25
N ALA A 84 24.01 -18.01 16.44
CA ALA A 84 23.24 -19.21 16.73
C ALA A 84 24.13 -20.47 16.79
N GLN A 85 25.12 -20.59 15.89
CA GLN A 85 26.07 -21.70 15.91
C GLN A 85 27.00 -21.62 17.11
N VAL A 86 27.53 -20.43 17.41
CA VAL A 86 28.37 -20.19 18.60
C VAL A 86 27.64 -20.60 19.87
N ASN A 87 26.37 -20.21 20.03
CA ASN A 87 25.57 -20.58 21.20
C ASN A 87 25.32 -22.09 21.31
N ARG A 88 25.14 -22.80 20.17
CA ARG A 88 25.00 -24.26 20.17
C ARG A 88 26.29 -24.96 20.56
N ILE A 89 27.43 -24.52 20.00
CA ILE A 89 28.75 -25.06 20.34
C ILE A 89 29.04 -24.82 21.81
N LEU A 90 28.80 -23.60 22.31
CA LEU A 90 28.97 -23.26 23.71
C LEU A 90 28.07 -24.12 24.61
N GLY A 91 26.83 -24.40 24.20
CA GLY A 91 25.94 -25.32 24.89
C GLY A 91 26.47 -26.75 24.96
N ALA A 92 27.02 -27.27 23.86
CA ALA A 92 27.64 -28.60 23.81
C ALA A 92 28.91 -28.67 24.69
N ILE A 93 29.75 -27.64 24.62
CA ILE A 93 30.93 -27.45 25.46
C ILE A 93 30.54 -27.46 26.95
N HIS A 94 29.51 -26.71 27.35
CA HIS A 94 29.05 -26.70 28.73
C HIS A 94 28.49 -28.05 29.18
N ALA A 95 27.75 -28.75 28.31
CA ALA A 95 27.24 -30.09 28.61
C ALA A 95 28.37 -31.09 28.85
N GLU A 96 29.44 -31.02 28.03
CA GLU A 96 30.61 -31.89 28.19
C GLU A 96 31.40 -31.55 29.47
N ALA A 97 31.58 -30.26 29.76
CA ALA A 97 32.21 -29.82 31.01
C ALA A 97 31.43 -30.29 32.25
N GLN A 98 30.09 -30.30 32.19
CA GLN A 98 29.24 -30.83 33.25
C GLN A 98 29.38 -32.34 33.42
N ARG A 99 29.52 -33.09 32.33
CA ARG A 99 29.72 -34.55 32.36
C ARG A 99 31.03 -34.94 33.04
N LEU A 100 32.05 -34.09 32.92
CA LEU A 100 33.40 -34.29 33.48
C LEU A 100 33.60 -33.61 34.83
N LEU A 101 32.52 -33.22 35.52
CA LEU A 101 32.62 -32.67 36.86
C LEU A 101 33.33 -33.66 37.80
N GLY A 102 34.39 -33.19 38.47
CA GLY A 102 35.24 -34.02 39.31
C GLY A 102 36.62 -34.31 38.72
N SER A 103 36.83 -34.07 37.42
CA SER A 103 38.12 -34.24 36.73
C SER A 103 38.46 -33.04 35.85
N GLU A 104 39.69 -33.04 35.33
CA GLU A 104 40.13 -32.12 34.27
C GLU A 104 39.24 -32.31 33.03
N ALA A 105 38.77 -31.21 32.45
CA ALA A 105 37.72 -31.23 31.44
C ALA A 105 38.05 -30.41 30.18
N ILE A 106 39.03 -29.51 30.24
CA ILE A 106 39.28 -28.55 29.15
C ILE A 106 39.76 -29.24 27.89
N PHE A 107 40.63 -30.25 28.03
CA PHE A 107 41.09 -31.02 26.88
C PHE A 107 39.92 -31.67 26.12
N SER A 108 39.02 -32.36 26.83
CA SER A 108 37.85 -32.99 26.22
C SER A 108 36.86 -31.97 25.64
N VAL A 109 36.72 -30.81 26.28
CA VAL A 109 35.88 -29.72 25.80
C VAL A 109 36.39 -29.14 24.47
N ILE A 110 37.70 -29.01 24.29
CA ILE A 110 38.32 -28.55 23.04
C ILE A 110 38.09 -29.56 21.91
N GLU A 111 38.07 -30.86 22.23
CA GLU A 111 37.82 -31.93 21.27
C GLU A 111 36.33 -32.09 20.88
N VAL A 112 35.41 -31.33 21.48
CA VAL A 112 33.99 -31.36 21.10
C VAL A 112 33.86 -30.87 19.66
N LYS A 113 33.83 -31.81 18.72
CA LYS A 113 33.52 -31.55 17.32
C LYS A 113 32.05 -31.11 17.22
N GLU A 114 31.79 -30.17 16.31
CA GLU A 114 30.42 -29.72 16.03
C GLU A 114 29.50 -30.93 15.83
N PRO A 115 28.30 -30.98 16.46
CA PRO A 115 27.35 -32.04 16.18
C PRO A 115 27.00 -32.00 14.69
N SER A 116 27.13 -33.16 14.03
CA SER A 116 27.05 -33.41 12.58
C SER A 116 25.77 -32.90 11.86
N GLY A 117 24.79 -32.34 12.59
CA GLY A 117 23.57 -31.74 12.04
C GLY A 117 23.68 -30.29 11.56
N LEU A 118 24.79 -29.59 11.82
CA LEU A 118 24.94 -28.17 11.46
C LEU A 118 25.09 -27.94 9.96
N SER A 119 25.72 -28.86 9.21
CA SER A 119 25.91 -28.75 7.76
C SER A 119 24.58 -28.79 7.00
N LEU A 120 23.68 -29.70 7.39
CA LEU A 120 22.36 -29.87 6.77
C LEU A 120 21.39 -28.73 7.08
N ALA A 121 21.43 -28.18 8.30
CA ALA A 121 20.59 -27.05 8.67
C ALA A 121 21.00 -25.77 7.91
N LEU A 122 22.31 -25.53 7.76
CA LEU A 122 22.83 -24.41 6.99
C LEU A 122 22.49 -24.50 5.50
N GLU A 123 22.56 -25.70 4.94
CA GLU A 123 22.24 -25.93 3.54
C GLU A 123 20.75 -25.74 3.25
N LYS A 124 19.88 -26.19 4.17
CA LYS A 124 18.43 -25.95 4.10
C LYS A 124 18.08 -24.46 4.24
N GLU A 125 18.72 -23.76 5.16
CA GLU A 125 18.51 -22.32 5.36
C GLU A 125 18.96 -21.50 4.15
N LYS A 126 20.14 -21.83 3.58
CA LYS A 126 20.60 -21.21 2.34
C LYS A 126 19.65 -21.45 1.17
N ARG A 127 19.16 -22.70 1.00
CA ARG A 127 18.21 -23.03 -0.07
C ARG A 127 16.89 -22.25 0.07
N ALA A 128 16.35 -22.16 1.29
CA ALA A 128 15.12 -21.42 1.55
C ALA A 128 15.28 -19.90 1.25
N LEU A 129 16.42 -19.32 1.59
CA LEU A 129 16.70 -17.91 1.35
C LEU A 129 16.89 -17.60 -0.15
N GLU A 130 17.48 -18.54 -0.90
CA GLU A 130 17.59 -18.45 -2.37
C GLU A 130 16.20 -18.52 -3.04
N GLU A 131 15.34 -19.46 -2.60
CA GLU A 131 13.97 -19.60 -3.11
C GLU A 131 13.12 -18.35 -2.86
N GLU A 132 13.24 -17.73 -1.69
CA GLU A 132 12.54 -16.47 -1.39
C GLU A 132 13.00 -15.32 -2.29
N ARG A 133 14.31 -15.22 -2.57
CA ARG A 133 14.85 -14.19 -3.48
C ARG A 133 14.32 -14.36 -4.90
N VAL A 134 14.33 -15.59 -5.42
CA VAL A 134 13.80 -15.91 -6.75
C VAL A 134 12.31 -15.56 -6.84
N LEU A 135 11.53 -15.88 -5.81
CA LEU A 135 10.10 -15.54 -5.77
C LEU A 135 9.85 -14.03 -5.78
N ARG A 136 10.66 -13.25 -5.05
CA ARG A 136 10.57 -11.78 -5.08
C ARG A 136 10.94 -11.22 -6.44
N GLU A 137 12.02 -11.67 -7.05
CA GLU A 137 12.43 -11.21 -8.38
C GLU A 137 11.35 -11.51 -9.44
N LEU A 138 10.75 -12.71 -9.42
CA LEU A 138 9.65 -13.06 -10.33
C LEU A 138 8.37 -12.25 -10.08
N ALA A 139 8.12 -11.83 -8.83
CA ALA A 139 7.01 -10.95 -8.51
C ALA A 139 7.27 -9.52 -9.03
N GLU A 140 8.49 -9.01 -8.85
CA GLU A 140 8.89 -7.69 -9.35
C GLU A 140 8.86 -7.61 -10.88
N ILE A 141 9.33 -8.66 -11.58
CA ILE A 141 9.27 -8.72 -13.05
C ILE A 141 7.81 -8.69 -13.53
N ARG A 142 6.93 -9.50 -12.92
CA ARG A 142 5.50 -9.50 -13.29
C ARG A 142 4.82 -8.17 -13.02
N ALA A 143 5.11 -7.54 -11.88
CA ALA A 143 4.55 -6.22 -11.57
C ALA A 143 4.99 -5.17 -12.60
N ARG A 144 6.25 -5.18 -13.03
CA ARG A 144 6.74 -4.28 -14.09
C ARG A 144 6.07 -4.56 -15.44
N GLU A 145 5.91 -5.82 -15.82
CA GLU A 145 5.22 -6.18 -17.07
C GLU A 145 3.75 -5.75 -17.07
N GLU A 146 3.07 -5.81 -15.92
CA GLU A 146 1.69 -5.34 -15.77
C GLU A 146 1.63 -3.81 -15.85
N GLU A 147 2.51 -3.10 -15.15
CA GLU A 147 2.61 -1.64 -15.19
C GLU A 147 2.93 -1.12 -16.60
N GLU A 148 3.83 -1.78 -17.33
CA GLU A 148 4.14 -1.43 -18.72
C GLU A 148 2.92 -1.60 -19.64
N LYS A 149 2.13 -2.67 -19.47
CA LYS A 149 0.90 -2.89 -20.25
C LYS A 149 -0.16 -1.85 -19.92
N GLU A 150 -0.34 -1.52 -18.64
CA GLU A 150 -1.28 -0.49 -18.21
C GLU A 150 -0.89 0.90 -18.76
N SER A 151 0.40 1.23 -18.69
CA SER A 151 0.93 2.48 -19.25
C SER A 151 0.69 2.56 -20.76
N GLN A 152 0.99 1.49 -21.50
CA GLN A 152 0.73 1.44 -22.94
C GLN A 152 -0.76 1.61 -23.27
N LEU A 153 -1.65 0.97 -22.50
CA LEU A 153 -3.08 1.12 -22.70
C LEU A 153 -3.55 2.54 -22.40
N GLN A 154 -3.03 3.15 -21.33
CA GLN A 154 -3.34 4.51 -20.94
C GLN A 154 -2.88 5.52 -22.00
N GLU A 155 -1.67 5.35 -22.56
CA GLU A 155 -1.16 6.18 -23.65
C GLU A 155 -2.03 6.06 -24.91
N GLN A 156 -2.46 4.84 -25.28
CA GLN A 156 -3.35 4.63 -26.43
C GLN A 156 -4.70 5.32 -26.23
N LEU A 157 -5.30 5.20 -25.04
CA LEU A 157 -6.55 5.88 -24.69
C LEU A 157 -6.40 7.40 -24.76
N LEU A 158 -5.29 7.93 -24.27
CA LEU A 158 -5.04 9.37 -24.26
C LEU A 158 -4.85 9.92 -25.68
N GLN A 159 -4.17 9.17 -26.55
CA GLN A 159 -4.06 9.50 -27.98
C GLN A 159 -5.42 9.48 -28.69
N GLN A 160 -6.29 8.52 -28.39
CA GLN A 160 -7.64 8.48 -28.95
C GLN A 160 -8.46 9.69 -28.49
N LEU A 161 -8.42 10.02 -27.20
CA LEU A 161 -9.13 11.16 -26.64
C LEU A 161 -8.68 12.48 -27.28
N GLN A 162 -7.37 12.66 -27.50
CA GLN A 162 -6.83 13.84 -28.18
C GLN A 162 -7.33 13.94 -29.62
N ARG A 163 -7.35 12.82 -30.37
CA ARG A 163 -7.88 12.81 -31.74
C ARG A 163 -9.37 13.16 -31.80
N ASP A 164 -10.15 12.62 -30.87
CA ASP A 164 -11.59 12.90 -30.82
C ASP A 164 -11.88 14.34 -30.38
N ALA A 165 -11.06 14.91 -29.48
CA ALA A 165 -11.14 16.32 -29.11
C ALA A 165 -10.88 17.23 -30.32
N LEU A 166 -9.82 16.97 -31.09
CA LEU A 166 -9.51 17.73 -32.31
C LEU A 166 -10.63 17.65 -33.35
N ARG A 167 -11.18 16.46 -33.60
CA ARG A 167 -12.32 16.28 -34.51
C ARG A 167 -13.55 17.07 -34.06
N LYS A 168 -13.85 17.07 -32.76
CA LYS A 168 -14.97 17.85 -32.20
C LYS A 168 -14.73 19.35 -32.35
N GLU A 169 -13.51 19.82 -32.12
CA GLU A 169 -13.15 21.23 -32.32
C GLU A 169 -13.29 21.66 -33.79
N GLU A 170 -12.87 20.82 -34.74
CA GLU A 170 -13.06 21.06 -36.18
C GLU A 170 -14.55 21.14 -36.54
N MET A 171 -15.36 20.15 -36.13
CA MET A 171 -16.81 20.18 -36.36
C MET A 171 -17.47 21.43 -35.77
N HIS A 172 -17.11 21.82 -34.54
CA HIS A 172 -17.63 23.03 -33.92
C HIS A 172 -17.20 24.30 -34.66
N ARG A 173 -16.01 24.32 -35.26
CA ARG A 173 -15.54 25.46 -36.07
C ARG A 173 -16.35 25.57 -37.35
N GLU A 174 -16.52 24.47 -38.08
CA GLU A 174 -17.31 24.41 -39.31
C GLU A 174 -18.78 24.79 -39.05
N GLU A 175 -19.37 24.28 -37.97
CA GLU A 175 -20.75 24.62 -37.59
C GLU A 175 -20.91 26.13 -37.30
N ARG A 176 -19.96 26.72 -36.57
CA ARG A 176 -19.94 28.17 -36.30
C ARG A 176 -19.81 28.98 -37.59
N GLU A 177 -19.02 28.51 -38.55
CA GLU A 177 -18.88 29.16 -39.85
C GLU A 177 -20.16 29.05 -40.68
N CYS A 178 -20.79 27.88 -40.74
CA CYS A 178 -22.10 27.68 -41.39
C CYS A 178 -23.18 28.56 -40.75
N GLN A 179 -23.24 28.64 -39.41
CA GLN A 179 -24.19 29.51 -38.71
C GLN A 179 -23.94 31.00 -39.02
N LYS A 180 -22.68 31.43 -39.07
CA LYS A 180 -22.33 32.80 -39.47
C LYS A 180 -22.70 33.10 -40.93
N ALA A 181 -22.47 32.16 -41.84
CA ALA A 181 -22.85 32.29 -43.25
C ALA A 181 -24.37 32.38 -43.42
N ARG A 182 -25.13 31.53 -42.70
CA ARG A 182 -26.60 31.61 -42.65
C ARG A 182 -27.09 32.96 -42.12
N ARG A 183 -26.50 33.47 -41.03
CA ARG A 183 -26.84 34.80 -40.48
C ARG A 183 -26.56 35.93 -41.48
N ARG A 184 -25.47 35.86 -42.24
CA ARG A 184 -25.15 36.84 -43.30
C ARG A 184 -26.13 36.79 -44.46
N ALA A 185 -26.53 35.59 -44.89
CA ALA A 185 -27.54 35.42 -45.94
C ALA A 185 -28.94 35.90 -45.51
N LEU A 186 -29.29 35.73 -44.22
CA LEU A 186 -30.54 36.25 -43.64
C LEU A 186 -30.52 37.79 -43.52
N SER A 187 -29.36 38.40 -43.30
CA SER A 187 -29.25 39.86 -43.15
C SER A 187 -29.14 40.66 -44.46
N ASP A 188 -28.91 40.01 -45.61
CA ASP A 188 -28.90 40.65 -46.95
C ASP A 188 -30.26 40.54 -47.68
N ALA A 189 -31.20 39.76 -47.14
CA ALA A 189 -32.60 39.80 -47.53
C ALA A 189 -33.34 40.78 -46.63
N THR A 190 -34.21 41.61 -47.21
CA THR A 190 -35.09 42.54 -46.48
C THR A 190 -36.01 41.77 -45.53
N GLU A 191 -35.56 41.54 -44.29
CA GLU A 191 -36.26 40.70 -43.33
C GLU A 191 -37.24 41.53 -42.48
N LYS A 192 -38.53 41.31 -42.73
CA LYS A 192 -39.59 41.53 -41.74
C LYS A 192 -39.36 40.55 -40.59
N PRO A 193 -39.50 40.94 -39.31
CA PRO A 193 -39.32 40.02 -38.20
C PRO A 193 -40.33 38.87 -38.29
N MET A 194 -39.83 37.68 -38.56
CA MET A 194 -40.59 36.43 -38.46
C MET A 194 -40.75 36.13 -36.96
N VAL A 195 -41.90 36.51 -36.41
CA VAL A 195 -42.30 36.11 -35.05
C VAL A 195 -42.56 34.61 -35.11
N GLU A 196 -41.68 33.80 -34.53
CA GLU A 196 -41.93 32.38 -34.26
C GLU A 196 -43.20 32.29 -33.41
N THR A 197 -44.33 31.99 -34.07
CA THR A 197 -45.62 31.82 -33.41
C THR A 197 -45.69 30.37 -32.95
N ALA A 198 -45.48 30.13 -31.65
CA ALA A 198 -45.64 28.81 -31.06
C ALA A 198 -47.14 28.50 -30.92
N VAL A 199 -47.53 27.22 -31.07
CA VAL A 199 -48.92 26.77 -30.93
C VAL A 199 -48.96 25.72 -29.83
N GLU A 200 -49.89 25.87 -28.89
CA GLU A 200 -50.09 24.95 -27.77
C GLU A 200 -51.50 24.36 -27.84
N THR A 201 -51.61 23.04 -27.70
CA THR A 201 -52.89 22.30 -27.68
C THR A 201 -53.09 21.66 -26.32
N PHE A 202 -54.29 21.83 -25.75
CA PHE A 202 -54.70 21.30 -24.45
C PHE A 202 -55.34 19.92 -24.61
N ASP A 203 -55.24 19.08 -23.58
CA ASP A 203 -55.79 17.73 -23.56
C ASP A 203 -57.34 17.68 -23.50
N SER A 204 -57.99 18.82 -23.32
CA SER A 204 -59.45 18.94 -23.21
C SER A 204 -59.93 20.27 -23.75
N GLU A 205 -61.14 20.28 -24.31
CA GLU A 205 -61.77 21.48 -24.86
C GLU A 205 -62.05 22.50 -23.74
N ILE A 206 -61.60 23.73 -23.94
CA ILE A 206 -61.78 24.84 -23.02
C ILE A 206 -62.95 25.69 -23.53
N GLU A 207 -63.93 25.95 -22.68
CA GLU A 207 -65.05 26.85 -22.95
C GLU A 207 -64.82 28.18 -22.22
N ALA A 208 -64.57 29.25 -22.96
CA ALA A 208 -64.37 30.60 -22.42
C ALA A 208 -64.98 31.64 -23.36
N TYR A 209 -65.65 32.64 -22.82
CA TYR A 209 -66.27 33.74 -23.58
C TYR A 209 -67.18 33.26 -24.74
N ASP A 210 -67.97 32.21 -24.50
CA ASP A 210 -68.87 31.58 -25.50
C ASP A 210 -68.15 30.92 -26.69
N MET A 211 -66.83 30.75 -26.59
CA MET A 211 -66.00 30.03 -27.56
C MET A 211 -65.57 28.69 -26.98
N ARG A 212 -65.44 27.69 -27.86
CA ARG A 212 -64.81 26.42 -27.55
C ARG A 212 -63.55 26.24 -28.39
N PHE A 213 -62.43 26.01 -27.73
CA PHE A 213 -61.15 25.78 -28.37
C PHE A 213 -60.31 24.81 -27.56
N ASP A 214 -59.45 24.07 -28.24
CA ASP A 214 -58.42 23.22 -27.62
C ASP A 214 -57.01 23.72 -27.93
N THR A 215 -56.86 24.71 -28.80
CA THR A 215 -55.57 25.14 -29.34
C THR A 215 -55.43 26.65 -29.31
N VAL A 216 -54.26 27.15 -28.89
CA VAL A 216 -53.95 28.59 -28.84
C VAL A 216 -52.64 28.90 -29.57
N ARG A 217 -52.59 30.06 -30.23
CA ARG A 217 -51.36 30.65 -30.78
C ARG A 217 -50.74 31.57 -29.76
N LEU A 218 -49.46 31.39 -29.50
CA LEU A 218 -48.70 32.13 -28.50
C LEU A 218 -47.82 33.19 -29.14
N TYR A 219 -47.87 34.38 -28.54
CA TYR A 219 -47.10 35.55 -28.92
C TYR A 219 -46.41 36.12 -27.67
N HIS A 220 -45.34 36.88 -27.92
CA HIS A 220 -44.66 37.72 -26.92
C HIS A 220 -44.41 37.05 -25.56
N GLY A 221 -43.71 35.91 -25.54
CA GLY A 221 -43.34 35.23 -24.29
C GLY A 221 -42.51 36.12 -23.36
N ARG A 222 -43.00 36.34 -22.13
CA ARG A 222 -42.38 37.15 -21.07
C ARG A 222 -42.09 36.30 -19.85
N LYS A 223 -40.88 36.43 -19.27
CA LYS A 223 -40.53 35.76 -18.01
C LYS A 223 -40.98 36.59 -16.82
N GLU A 224 -41.87 36.03 -16.01
CA GLU A 224 -42.40 36.66 -14.79
C GLU A 224 -41.95 35.91 -13.54
N CYS A 225 -42.30 36.42 -12.35
CA CYS A 225 -41.80 35.90 -11.07
C CYS A 225 -42.13 34.42 -10.81
N LEU A 226 -43.23 33.90 -11.38
CA LEU A 226 -43.71 32.54 -11.16
C LEU A 226 -43.53 31.62 -12.38
N GLY A 227 -43.13 32.14 -13.54
CA GLY A 227 -43.11 31.34 -14.77
C GLY A 227 -42.95 32.16 -16.05
N MET A 228 -43.44 31.61 -17.15
CA MET A 228 -43.50 32.29 -18.45
C MET A 228 -44.95 32.64 -18.77
N THR A 229 -45.20 33.87 -19.22
CA THR A 229 -46.52 34.37 -19.63
C THR A 229 -46.50 34.69 -21.12
N TYR A 230 -47.50 34.23 -21.85
CA TYR A 230 -47.66 34.45 -23.29
C TYR A 230 -48.98 35.14 -23.59
N ASP A 231 -48.99 36.04 -24.57
CA ASP A 231 -50.26 36.49 -25.17
C ASP A 231 -50.77 35.35 -26.05
N ALA A 232 -52.02 34.94 -25.88
CA ALA A 232 -52.60 33.77 -26.51
C ALA A 232 -53.84 34.15 -27.32
N GLU A 233 -53.93 33.69 -28.57
CA GLU A 233 -55.14 33.78 -29.38
C GLU A 233 -55.73 32.39 -29.59
N PRO A 234 -57.00 32.15 -29.23
CA PRO A 234 -57.65 30.88 -29.46
C PRO A 234 -57.80 30.62 -30.96
N VAL A 235 -57.49 29.39 -31.36
CA VAL A 235 -57.72 28.91 -32.72
C VAL A 235 -59.10 28.27 -32.74
N CYS A 236 -60.09 28.98 -33.26
CA CYS A 236 -61.47 28.52 -33.43
C CYS A 236 -61.92 28.71 -34.90
N ASP A 237 -62.84 27.87 -35.35
CA ASP A 237 -63.42 27.93 -36.70
C ASP A 237 -64.46 29.06 -36.87
N GLU A 238 -64.90 29.70 -35.78
CA GLU A 238 -65.85 30.81 -35.81
C GLU A 238 -65.15 32.16 -36.08
N ALA A 239 -65.52 32.78 -37.21
CA ALA A 239 -64.69 33.74 -37.94
C ALA A 239 -64.55 35.16 -37.35
N ASP A 240 -64.98 35.46 -36.12
CA ASP A 240 -65.02 36.86 -35.62
C ASP A 240 -64.73 37.08 -34.13
N ALA A 241 -64.18 36.10 -33.42
CA ALA A 241 -63.85 36.28 -32.01
C ALA A 241 -62.34 36.54 -31.79
N SER A 242 -61.92 37.80 -31.93
CA SER A 242 -60.56 38.24 -31.56
C SER A 242 -60.44 38.42 -30.03
N VAL A 243 -60.53 37.33 -29.28
CA VAL A 243 -60.31 37.36 -27.83
C VAL A 243 -58.82 37.16 -27.56
N THR A 244 -58.20 38.12 -26.88
CA THR A 244 -56.82 37.98 -26.39
C THR A 244 -56.84 37.34 -25.01
N LEU A 245 -56.19 36.20 -24.88
CA LEU A 245 -56.00 35.45 -23.65
C LEU A 245 -54.56 35.59 -23.18
N GLU A 246 -54.30 35.26 -21.92
CA GLU A 246 -52.94 35.14 -21.38
C GLU A 246 -52.72 33.70 -20.92
N LEU A 247 -51.66 33.06 -21.43
CA LEU A 247 -51.25 31.72 -21.01
C LEU A 247 -50.08 31.84 -20.03
N HIS A 248 -50.30 31.44 -18.78
CA HIS A 248 -49.26 31.33 -17.76
C HIS A 248 -48.76 29.89 -17.63
N VAL A 249 -47.47 29.69 -17.90
CA VAL A 249 -46.78 28.40 -17.75
C VAL A 249 -45.94 28.44 -16.48
N VAL A 250 -46.38 27.69 -15.47
CA VAL A 250 -45.71 27.59 -14.17
C VAL A 250 -45.25 26.16 -13.92
N THR A 251 -43.95 25.98 -13.68
CA THR A 251 -43.37 24.66 -13.34
C THR A 251 -43.24 24.54 -11.83
N LEU A 252 -43.98 23.60 -11.24
CA LEU A 252 -43.91 23.31 -9.81
C LEU A 252 -43.02 22.07 -9.56
N GLU A 253 -41.81 22.29 -9.03
CA GLU A 253 -40.83 21.22 -8.80
C GLU A 253 -40.99 20.51 -7.44
N SER A 254 -41.85 21.02 -6.55
CA SER A 254 -42.04 20.43 -5.22
C SER A 254 -42.80 19.11 -5.27
N SER A 255 -42.25 18.09 -4.62
CA SER A 255 -42.87 16.75 -4.47
C SER A 255 -44.22 16.79 -3.74
N TYR A 256 -44.49 17.85 -2.98
CA TYR A 256 -45.78 18.07 -2.32
C TYR A 256 -46.95 18.10 -3.30
N TYR A 257 -46.80 18.74 -4.47
CA TYR A 257 -47.84 18.86 -5.49
C TYR A 257 -48.11 17.57 -6.26
N ARG A 258 -47.29 16.52 -6.05
CA ARG A 258 -47.55 15.17 -6.56
C ARG A 258 -48.51 14.38 -5.65
N THR A 259 -48.83 14.87 -4.46
CA THR A 259 -49.78 14.24 -3.54
C THR A 259 -51.22 14.67 -3.87
N GLN A 260 -52.22 13.84 -3.55
CA GLN A 260 -53.64 14.18 -3.77
C GLN A 260 -54.05 15.48 -3.05
N GLN A 261 -53.46 15.75 -1.88
CA GLN A 261 -53.76 16.95 -1.10
C GLN A 261 -53.15 18.20 -1.74
N GLY A 262 -51.91 18.12 -2.23
CA GLY A 262 -51.28 19.19 -3.01
C GLY A 262 -52.01 19.47 -4.33
N TRP A 263 -52.45 18.42 -5.03
CA TRP A 263 -53.21 18.57 -6.28
C TRP A 263 -54.60 19.19 -6.06
N SER A 264 -55.31 18.76 -5.01
CA SER A 264 -56.61 19.36 -4.65
C SER A 264 -56.47 20.84 -4.29
N THR A 265 -55.39 21.23 -3.61
CA THR A 265 -55.14 22.64 -3.26
C THR A 265 -54.93 23.51 -4.52
N LEU A 266 -54.24 22.99 -5.54
CA LEU A 266 -54.03 23.69 -6.81
C LEU A 266 -55.34 23.89 -7.60
N CYS A 267 -56.17 22.85 -7.70
CA CYS A 267 -57.43 22.92 -8.44
C CYS A 267 -58.43 23.91 -7.83
N TYR A 268 -58.44 24.09 -6.51
CA TYR A 268 -59.32 25.06 -5.84
C TYR A 268 -58.89 26.52 -6.04
N THR A 269 -57.61 26.79 -6.33
CA THR A 269 -57.09 28.15 -6.51
C THR A 269 -57.18 28.69 -7.94
N SER A 270 -57.42 27.85 -8.95
CA SER A 270 -57.47 28.26 -10.36
C SER A 270 -58.85 28.70 -10.88
N PHE A 271 -59.88 28.76 -10.03
CA PHE A 271 -61.25 29.15 -10.40
C PHE A 271 -61.85 30.28 -9.54
N ALA A 272 -61.01 31.13 -8.95
CA ALA A 272 -61.43 32.33 -8.19
C ALA A 272 -60.79 33.60 -8.73
#